data_AF-A0A845I5R9-F1
#
_entry.id   AF-A0A845I5R9-F1
#
_cell.length_a   1.000
_cell.length_b   1.000
_cell.length_c   1.000
_cell.angle_alpha   90.00
_cell.angle_beta   90.00
_cell.angle_gamma   90.00
#
_symmetry.space_group_name_H-M   'P 1'
#
loop_
_entity.id
_entity.type
_entity.pdbx_description
1 polymer ?
#
loop_
_entity_poly.entity_id
_entity_poly.type
_entity_poly.pdbx_seq_one_letter_code
_entity_poly.pdbx_strand_id
1 'polypeptide(L)'
;MHIPAARRSFAAQQGGFTLIELIVVIVILGILAATAVPKFASLGTDARIAKMQGARAAILSAANMYHGRYLAAGSVAGTYDGVVVNATGYPDLSANGMLAAVQLGDYVTTNFTTSGEVTPDSGHASCKLTYAPTTGAVTMAVAATDC
;
A
#
# COMPACT_ATOMS: atom_id res chain seq x y z
N MET A 1 -37.88 -18.43 57.66
CA MET A 1 -38.68 -18.76 56.45
C MET A 1 -37.70 -18.87 55.29
N HIS A 2 -37.30 -20.08 54.92
CA HIS A 2 -36.24 -20.38 53.95
C HIS A 2 -36.89 -20.98 52.70
N ILE A 3 -36.69 -20.35 51.54
CA ILE A 3 -37.11 -20.86 50.23
C ILE A 3 -35.89 -21.61 49.65
N PRO A 4 -35.96 -22.93 49.37
CA PRO A 4 -34.88 -23.59 48.65
C PRO A 4 -35.00 -23.29 47.15
N ALA A 5 -33.96 -22.69 46.57
CA ALA A 5 -33.83 -22.51 45.13
C ALA A 5 -33.46 -23.86 44.49
N ALA A 6 -34.33 -24.39 43.62
CA ALA A 6 -34.03 -25.54 42.79
C ALA A 6 -32.99 -25.16 41.73
N ARG A 7 -31.72 -25.55 41.96
CA ARG A 7 -30.63 -25.37 41.00
C ARG A 7 -30.74 -26.44 39.91
N ARG A 8 -31.33 -26.09 38.76
CA ARG A 8 -31.31 -26.96 37.57
C ARG A 8 -29.86 -27.09 37.07
N SER A 9 -29.27 -28.24 37.30
CA SER A 9 -28.02 -28.66 36.65
C SER A 9 -28.28 -28.93 35.17
N PHE A 10 -27.59 -28.22 34.28
CA PHE A 10 -27.43 -28.67 32.90
C PHE A 10 -26.52 -29.90 32.93
N ALA A 11 -27.12 -31.09 32.96
CA ALA A 11 -26.40 -32.32 32.70
C ALA A 11 -25.93 -32.28 31.25
N ALA A 12 -24.63 -32.03 31.03
CA ALA A 12 -24.03 -32.09 29.71
C ALA A 12 -24.04 -33.56 29.26
N GLN A 13 -24.97 -33.91 28.37
CA GLN A 13 -24.88 -35.14 27.59
C GLN A 13 -23.59 -35.07 26.78
N GLN A 14 -22.59 -35.88 27.15
CA GLN A 14 -21.38 -36.08 26.34
C GLN A 14 -21.77 -36.87 25.09
N GLY A 15 -22.25 -36.18 24.06
CA GLY A 15 -22.33 -36.70 22.70
C GLY A 15 -20.91 -36.81 22.15
N GLY A 16 -20.43 -38.04 21.94
CA GLY A 16 -19.16 -38.26 21.23
C GLY A 16 -19.27 -37.75 19.79
N PHE A 17 -18.24 -37.07 19.32
CA PHE A 17 -18.11 -36.63 17.92
C PHE A 17 -18.05 -37.88 17.03
N THR A 18 -18.89 -37.96 16.01
CA THR A 18 -18.89 -39.11 15.11
C THR A 18 -17.68 -39.07 14.17
N LEU A 19 -17.15 -40.23 13.77
CA LEU A 19 -16.07 -40.27 12.75
C LEU A 19 -16.51 -39.62 11.44
N ILE A 20 -17.80 -39.72 11.09
CA ILE A 20 -18.35 -39.10 9.88
C ILE A 20 -18.41 -37.56 9.98
N GLU A 21 -18.70 -36.99 11.15
CA GLU A 21 -18.62 -35.53 11.34
C GLU A 21 -17.20 -35.01 11.10
N LEU A 22 -16.19 -35.72 11.60
CA LEU A 22 -14.80 -35.31 11.38
C LEU A 22 -14.42 -35.37 9.90
N ILE A 23 -14.86 -36.42 9.19
CA ILE A 23 -14.60 -36.58 7.75
C ILE A 23 -15.28 -35.47 6.94
N VAL A 24 -16.55 -35.17 7.21
CA VAL A 24 -17.28 -34.11 6.50
C VAL A 24 -16.62 -32.75 6.71
N VAL A 25 -16.14 -32.46 7.92
CA VAL A 25 -15.46 -31.18 8.22
C VAL A 25 -14.17 -31.04 7.40
N ILE A 26 -13.31 -32.07 7.37
CA ILE A 26 -12.05 -31.98 6.60
C ILE A 26 -12.30 -31.91 5.09
N VAL A 27 -13.36 -32.54 4.58
CA VAL A 27 -13.76 -32.43 3.17
C VAL A 27 -14.20 -31.00 2.85
N ILE A 28 -15.05 -30.40 3.70
CA ILE A 28 -15.48 -29.00 3.51
C ILE A 28 -14.28 -28.06 3.57
N LEU A 29 -13.39 -28.21 4.57
CA LEU A 29 -12.17 -27.41 4.67
C LEU A 29 -11.25 -27.59 3.47
N GLY A 30 -11.17 -28.81 2.90
CA GLY A 30 -10.41 -29.08 1.69
C GLY A 30 -10.92 -28.31 0.47
N ILE A 31 -12.24 -28.27 0.26
CA ILE A 31 -12.86 -27.52 -0.86
C ILE A 31 -12.68 -26.01 -0.66
N LEU A 32 -12.89 -25.51 0.56
CA LEU A 32 -12.69 -24.10 0.88
C LEU A 32 -11.23 -23.69 0.68
N ALA A 33 -10.27 -24.51 1.11
CA ALA A 33 -8.85 -24.23 0.93
C ALA A 33 -8.46 -24.20 -0.57
N ALA A 34 -8.93 -25.16 -1.37
CA ALA A 34 -8.62 -25.24 -2.80
C ALA A 34 -9.12 -24.02 -3.59
N THR A 35 -10.25 -23.44 -3.19
CA THR A 35 -10.83 -22.25 -3.85
C THR A 35 -10.32 -20.93 -3.28
N ALA A 36 -9.99 -20.87 -1.99
CA ALA A 36 -9.54 -19.65 -1.33
C ALA A 36 -8.08 -19.30 -1.61
N VAL A 37 -7.16 -20.29 -1.63
CA VAL A 37 -5.71 -20.05 -1.76
C VAL A 37 -5.34 -19.25 -3.02
N PRO A 38 -5.84 -19.58 -4.23
CA PRO A 38 -5.51 -18.81 -5.43
C PRO A 38 -6.00 -17.36 -5.36
N LYS A 39 -7.17 -17.14 -4.74
CA LYS A 39 -7.75 -15.80 -4.62
C LYS A 39 -7.00 -14.95 -3.60
N PHE A 40 -6.60 -15.52 -2.47
CA PHE A 40 -5.79 -14.80 -1.47
C PHE A 40 -4.43 -14.37 -2.02
N ALA A 41 -3.79 -15.20 -2.85
CA ALA A 41 -2.52 -14.83 -3.49
C ALA A 41 -2.65 -13.62 -4.42
N SER A 42 -3.71 -13.54 -5.25
CA SER A 42 -3.89 -12.42 -6.19
C SER A 42 -4.23 -11.11 -5.48
N LEU A 43 -4.99 -11.16 -4.38
CA LEU A 43 -5.38 -9.96 -3.61
C LEU A 43 -4.18 -9.18 -3.07
N GLY A 44 -3.11 -9.88 -2.69
CA GLY A 44 -1.87 -9.23 -2.24
C GLY A 44 -1.21 -8.42 -3.35
N THR A 45 -1.17 -8.95 -4.58
CA THR A 45 -0.67 -8.22 -5.76
C THR A 45 -1.55 -7.04 -6.12
N ASP A 46 -2.86 -7.25 -6.22
CA ASP A 46 -3.81 -6.19 -6.56
C ASP A 46 -3.75 -5.02 -5.57
N ALA A 47 -3.61 -5.31 -4.27
CA ALA A 47 -3.48 -4.30 -3.23
C ALA A 47 -2.18 -3.48 -3.35
N ARG A 48 -1.05 -4.12 -3.66
CA ARG A 48 0.23 -3.44 -3.88
C ARG A 48 0.18 -2.55 -5.12
N ILE A 49 -0.39 -3.04 -6.22
CA ILE A 49 -0.61 -2.26 -7.43
C ILE A 49 -1.47 -1.02 -7.12
N ALA A 50 -2.58 -1.18 -6.40
CA ALA A 50 -3.44 -0.07 -6.01
C ALA A 50 -2.70 0.95 -5.11
N LYS A 51 -1.91 0.48 -4.13
CA LYS A 51 -1.06 1.32 -3.26
C LYS A 51 -0.07 2.15 -4.10
N MET A 52 0.55 1.54 -5.11
CA MET A 52 1.51 2.22 -5.98
C MET A 52 0.83 3.19 -6.95
N GLN A 53 -0.36 2.86 -7.46
CA GLN A 53 -1.15 3.80 -8.26
C GLN A 53 -1.56 5.04 -7.44
N GLY A 54 -1.94 4.86 -6.17
CA GLY A 54 -2.19 5.95 -5.24
C GLY A 54 -0.96 6.83 -5.03
N ALA A 55 0.21 6.22 -4.78
CA ALA A 55 1.47 6.94 -4.63
C ALA A 55 1.81 7.74 -5.89
N ARG A 56 1.67 7.12 -7.07
CA ARG A 56 1.89 7.76 -8.36
C ARG A 56 1.02 8.99 -8.55
N ALA A 57 -0.27 8.88 -8.23
CA ALA A 57 -1.21 10.00 -8.34
C ALA A 57 -0.82 11.14 -7.39
N ALA A 58 -0.43 10.83 -6.16
CA ALA A 58 0.02 11.82 -5.18
C ALA A 58 1.31 12.53 -5.65
N ILE A 59 2.28 11.77 -6.16
CA ILE A 59 3.54 12.32 -6.73
C ILE A 59 3.25 13.22 -7.92
N LEU A 60 2.44 12.76 -8.87
CA LEU A 60 2.09 13.56 -10.05
C LEU A 60 1.31 14.83 -9.67
N SER A 61 0.39 14.72 -8.72
CA SER A 61 -0.39 15.87 -8.23
C SER A 61 0.52 16.91 -7.60
N ALA A 62 1.40 16.52 -6.69
CA ALA A 62 2.36 17.45 -6.07
C ALA A 62 3.31 18.06 -7.11
N ALA A 63 3.84 17.28 -8.05
CA ALA A 63 4.67 17.82 -9.13
C ALA A 63 3.95 18.92 -9.92
N ASN A 64 2.69 18.69 -10.30
CA ASN A 64 1.88 19.68 -11.03
C ASN A 64 1.52 20.90 -10.17
N MET A 65 1.20 20.71 -8.88
CA MET A 65 0.89 21.82 -7.97
C MET A 65 2.08 22.75 -7.80
N TYR A 66 3.27 22.21 -7.53
CA TYR A 66 4.48 23.00 -7.38
C TYR A 66 4.94 23.62 -8.70
N HIS A 67 4.70 22.95 -9.82
CA HIS A 67 4.91 23.55 -11.15
C HIS A 67 4.01 24.75 -11.39
N GLY A 68 2.73 24.67 -11.03
CA GLY A 68 1.82 25.81 -11.10
C GLY A 68 2.30 26.99 -10.24
N ARG A 69 2.84 26.72 -9.04
CA ARG A 69 3.39 27.77 -8.16
C ARG A 69 4.66 28.38 -8.72
N TYR A 70 5.55 27.55 -9.28
CA TYR A 70 6.74 28.01 -9.98
C TYR A 70 6.39 28.97 -11.12
N LEU A 71 5.42 28.64 -11.96
CA LEU A 71 4.96 29.51 -13.04
C LEU A 71 4.33 30.80 -12.51
N ALA A 72 3.52 30.72 -11.46
CA ALA A 72 2.92 31.89 -10.81
C ALA A 72 3.96 32.83 -10.17
N ALA A 73 5.09 32.30 -9.74
CA ALA A 73 6.23 33.05 -9.20
C ALA A 73 7.19 33.57 -10.28
N GLY A 74 6.84 33.45 -11.56
CA GLY A 74 7.67 33.95 -12.68
C GLY A 74 8.77 32.99 -13.11
N SER A 75 8.58 31.69 -12.90
CA SER A 75 9.51 30.64 -13.31
C SER A 75 10.88 30.73 -12.63
N VAL A 76 10.88 30.97 -11.32
CA VAL A 76 12.08 31.09 -10.50
C VAL A 76 12.25 29.86 -9.62
N ALA A 77 13.44 29.25 -9.60
CA ALA A 77 13.74 28.17 -8.68
C ALA A 77 13.72 28.69 -7.23
N GLY A 78 13.25 27.89 -6.28
CA GLY A 78 13.13 28.36 -4.91
C GLY A 78 12.42 27.40 -4.00
N THR A 79 12.20 27.83 -2.77
CA THR A 79 11.42 27.07 -1.79
C THR A 79 10.01 27.63 -1.72
N TYR A 80 9.01 26.78 -1.94
CA TYR A 80 7.59 27.12 -1.89
C TYR A 80 6.94 26.28 -0.81
N ASP A 81 6.37 26.91 0.22
CA ASP A 81 5.76 26.25 1.38
C ASP A 81 6.64 25.15 2.00
N GLY A 82 7.94 25.41 2.10
CA GLY A 82 8.92 24.48 2.65
C GLY A 82 9.39 23.37 1.69
N VAL A 83 8.86 23.32 0.46
CA VAL A 83 9.29 22.39 -0.59
C VAL A 83 10.25 23.06 -1.56
N VAL A 84 11.42 22.46 -1.75
CA VAL A 84 12.44 22.93 -2.69
C VAL A 84 12.06 22.52 -4.11
N VAL A 85 11.96 23.51 -5.00
CA VAL A 85 11.62 23.38 -6.41
C VAL A 85 12.80 23.82 -7.26
N ASN A 86 13.18 22.98 -8.22
CA ASN A 86 14.34 23.18 -9.09
C ASN A 86 14.06 24.20 -10.22
N ALA A 87 15.09 24.45 -11.04
CA ALA A 87 15.01 25.37 -12.19
C ALA A 87 14.07 24.90 -13.32
N THR A 88 13.63 23.65 -13.32
CA THR A 88 12.60 23.15 -14.25
C THR A 88 11.18 23.28 -13.68
N GLY A 89 11.04 23.81 -12.46
CA GLY A 89 9.76 24.05 -11.84
C GLY A 89 9.11 22.83 -11.23
N TYR A 90 9.88 21.82 -10.85
CA TYR A 90 9.35 20.66 -10.11
C TYR A 90 10.11 20.44 -8.80
N PRO A 91 9.47 19.80 -7.80
CA PRO A 91 10.16 19.46 -6.56
C PRO A 91 11.46 18.70 -6.82
N ASP A 92 12.54 19.07 -6.14
CA ASP A 92 13.82 18.41 -6.34
C ASP A 92 13.90 17.06 -5.59
N LEU A 93 15.06 16.42 -5.65
CA LEU A 93 15.30 15.13 -4.97
C LEU A 93 15.89 15.30 -3.56
N SER A 94 15.99 16.52 -3.05
CA SER A 94 16.47 16.74 -1.69
C SER A 94 15.46 16.21 -0.66
N ALA A 95 15.88 16.10 0.60
CA ALA A 95 14.97 15.76 1.71
C ALA A 95 13.79 16.74 1.82
N ASN A 96 13.99 18.00 1.42
CA ASN A 96 12.97 19.04 1.41
C ASN A 96 12.28 19.19 0.04
N GLY A 97 12.56 18.31 -0.92
CA GLY A 97 11.94 18.33 -2.24
C GLY A 97 10.69 17.46 -2.29
N MET A 98 10.67 16.51 -3.21
CA MET A 98 9.50 15.66 -3.46
C MET A 98 9.08 14.81 -2.25
N LEU A 99 10.04 14.41 -1.41
CA LEU A 99 9.77 13.65 -0.19
C LEU A 99 8.97 14.45 0.83
N ALA A 100 9.29 15.74 1.00
CA ALA A 100 8.53 16.64 1.84
C ALA A 100 7.13 16.94 1.27
N ALA A 101 6.99 16.95 -0.05
CA ALA A 101 5.74 17.24 -0.74
C ALA A 101 4.67 16.14 -0.60
N VAL A 102 5.06 14.85 -0.51
CA VAL A 102 4.12 13.71 -0.60
C VAL A 102 4.14 12.78 0.62
N GLN A 103 5.07 12.96 1.56
CA GLN A 103 5.13 12.19 2.82
C GLN A 103 5.08 10.67 2.60
N LEU A 104 6.07 10.14 1.90
CA LEU A 104 6.14 8.73 1.48
C LEU A 104 6.61 7.76 2.61
N GLY A 105 6.22 7.99 3.86
CA GLY A 105 6.72 7.24 5.04
C GLY A 105 6.43 5.74 5.03
N ASP A 106 5.35 5.32 4.36
CA ASP A 106 4.96 3.91 4.22
C ASP A 106 5.58 3.22 3.00
N TYR A 107 6.46 3.90 2.29
CA TYR A 107 7.13 3.40 1.08
C TYR A 107 8.63 3.31 1.32
N VAL A 108 9.29 2.49 0.51
CA VAL A 108 10.75 2.47 0.46
C VAL A 108 11.18 3.43 -0.65
N THR A 109 11.98 4.43 -0.30
CA THR A 109 12.48 5.44 -1.23
C THR A 109 13.96 5.22 -1.51
N THR A 110 14.32 5.07 -2.77
CA THR A 110 15.71 4.85 -3.22
C THR A 110 16.15 5.89 -4.24
N ASN A 111 17.46 6.04 -4.43
CA ASN A 111 18.07 6.76 -5.56
C ASN A 111 17.71 8.26 -5.73
N PHE A 112 17.37 8.98 -4.65
CA PHE A 112 17.07 10.43 -4.63
C PHE A 112 18.29 11.35 -4.90
N THR A 113 19.14 10.96 -5.83
CA THR A 113 20.28 11.72 -6.36
C THR A 113 20.09 12.01 -7.84
N THR A 114 19.59 11.03 -8.61
CA THR A 114 19.39 11.15 -10.06
C THR A 114 17.91 11.03 -10.45
N SER A 115 17.13 10.24 -9.72
CA SER A 115 15.68 10.07 -9.95
C SER A 115 15.01 9.59 -8.66
N GLY A 116 13.83 10.10 -8.32
CA GLY A 116 13.14 9.65 -7.11
C GLY A 116 12.53 8.27 -7.33
N GLU A 117 13.08 7.22 -6.73
CA GLU A 117 12.53 5.87 -6.81
C GLU A 117 11.70 5.53 -5.58
N VAL A 118 10.53 4.94 -5.80
CA VAL A 118 9.59 4.57 -4.74
C VAL A 118 9.10 3.14 -4.99
N THR A 119 9.22 2.27 -4.00
CA THR A 119 8.71 0.90 -4.01
C THR A 119 7.77 0.66 -2.83
N PRO A 120 6.82 -0.30 -2.90
CA PRO A 120 5.84 -0.50 -1.83
C PRO A 120 6.47 -1.04 -0.54
N ASP A 121 7.56 -1.81 -0.67
CA ASP A 121 8.34 -2.46 0.37
C ASP A 121 9.69 -2.99 -0.20
N SER A 122 10.50 -3.65 0.63
CA SER A 122 11.81 -4.20 0.26
C SER A 122 11.77 -5.53 -0.49
N GLY A 123 10.66 -6.28 -0.43
CA GLY A 123 10.47 -7.56 -1.11
C GLY A 123 10.05 -7.41 -2.58
N HIS A 124 9.54 -6.24 -2.96
CA HIS A 124 9.00 -5.97 -4.30
C HIS A 124 9.72 -4.83 -5.01
N ALA A 125 11.04 -4.93 -5.11
CA ALA A 125 11.89 -3.91 -5.72
C ALA A 125 11.62 -3.69 -7.23
N SER A 126 11.04 -4.68 -7.92
CA SER A 126 10.57 -4.59 -9.31
C SER A 126 9.31 -3.75 -9.45
N CYS A 127 8.50 -3.63 -8.40
CA CYS A 127 7.29 -2.82 -8.34
C CYS A 127 7.64 -1.36 -8.02
N LYS A 128 8.21 -0.65 -9.01
CA LYS A 128 8.84 0.66 -8.79
C LYS A 128 8.18 1.80 -9.55
N LEU A 129 8.04 2.92 -8.87
CA LEU A 129 7.81 4.24 -9.48
C LEU A 129 9.12 5.00 -9.60
N THR A 130 9.26 5.71 -10.71
CA THR A 130 10.39 6.62 -10.94
C THR A 130 9.86 8.03 -11.20
N TYR A 131 10.32 8.97 -10.39
CA TYR A 131 10.09 10.39 -10.52
C TYR A 131 11.29 11.07 -11.16
N ALA A 132 11.06 11.78 -12.27
CA ALA A 132 12.07 12.57 -12.95
C ALA A 132 11.90 14.06 -12.59
N PRO A 133 12.81 14.65 -11.80
CA PRO A 133 12.67 16.03 -11.30
C PRO A 133 12.80 17.07 -12.42
N THR A 134 13.41 16.73 -13.55
CA THR A 134 13.61 17.65 -14.69
C THR A 134 12.35 17.84 -15.54
N THR A 135 11.47 16.85 -15.55
CA THR A 135 10.27 16.84 -16.41
C THR A 135 8.97 16.71 -15.62
N GLY A 136 9.04 16.47 -14.32
CA GLY A 136 7.89 16.14 -13.49
C GLY A 136 7.26 14.78 -13.83
N ALA A 137 7.88 14.00 -14.70
CA ALA A 137 7.32 12.73 -15.15
C ALA A 137 7.34 11.69 -14.03
N VAL A 138 6.25 10.94 -13.90
CA VAL A 138 6.12 9.82 -12.98
C VAL A 138 5.79 8.56 -13.77
N THR A 139 6.80 7.71 -13.95
CA THR A 139 6.67 6.43 -14.65
C THR A 139 6.57 5.29 -13.65
N MET A 140 5.85 4.24 -14.03
CA MET A 140 5.76 3.01 -13.27
C MET A 140 6.37 1.89 -14.09
N ALA A 141 7.35 1.17 -13.51
CA ALA A 141 7.88 -0.05 -14.11
C ALA A 141 6.79 -1.12 -13.99
N VAL A 142 6.00 -1.29 -15.04
CA VAL A 142 4.92 -2.29 -15.10
C VAL A 142 5.49 -3.66 -15.40
N ALA A 143 6.00 -4.34 -14.37
CA ALA A 143 6.00 -5.79 -14.31
C ALA A 143 4.85 -6.22 -13.40
N ALA A 144 3.63 -6.26 -13.95
CA ALA A 144 2.39 -6.55 -13.21
C ALA A 144 2.36 -7.92 -12.51
N THR A 145 3.32 -8.81 -12.81
CA THR A 145 3.45 -10.13 -12.19
C THR A 145 4.30 -10.16 -10.92
N ASP A 146 5.13 -9.15 -10.67
CA ASP A 146 6.01 -9.08 -9.48
C ASP A 146 5.72 -7.86 -8.56
N CYS A 147 4.66 -7.12 -8.88
CA CYS A 147 3.89 -6.43 -7.86
C CYS A 147 2.91 -7.42 -7.19
#